data_AF-A0A0C3QTE0-F1
#
_entry.id   AF-A0A0C3QTE0-F1
#
_cell.length_a   1.000
_cell.length_b   1.000
_cell.length_c   1.000
_cell.angle_alpha   90.00
_cell.angle_beta   90.00
_cell.angle_gamma   90.00
#
_symmetry.space_group_name_H-M   'P 1'
#
loop_
_entity.id
_entity.type
_entity.pdbx_description
1 polymer ?
#
loop_
_entity_poly.entity_id
_entity_poly.type
_entity_poly.pdbx_seq_one_letter_code
_entity_poly.pdbx_strand_id
1 'polypeptide(L)'
;MSLTSSSVDGGYPLSVSAKESVRHHLGERCIVCGYPAVTQVAHIIPRSVQSNAMLYAVRRWSPVLATFRKNQIENLLLLCPNHHAEYDQGMFTIVPVAEARAKMKEYEIQDFQRREGIVRDGHADPGRTFVQPSDVSCDLTPRWNLVSLRPCR
;
A
#
# COMPACT_ATOMS: atom_id res chain seq x y z
N MET A 1 34.89 8.56 -2.96
CA MET A 1 33.70 9.41 -3.19
C MET A 1 32.62 8.52 -3.77
N SER A 2 31.70 8.04 -2.93
CA SER A 2 30.63 7.12 -3.34
C SER A 2 29.51 7.89 -4.02
N LEU A 3 29.23 7.54 -5.28
CA LEU A 3 28.10 8.06 -6.04
C LEU A 3 26.82 7.47 -5.46
N THR A 4 26.05 8.28 -4.74
CA THR A 4 24.66 7.98 -4.41
C THR A 4 23.83 8.10 -5.68
N SER A 5 23.44 6.95 -6.26
CA SER A 5 22.49 6.94 -7.37
C SER A 5 21.11 7.36 -6.86
N SER A 6 20.78 8.62 -7.03
CA SER A 6 19.41 9.13 -6.97
C SER A 6 18.63 8.56 -8.15
N SER A 7 18.12 7.34 -7.99
CA SER A 7 17.22 6.69 -8.95
C SER A 7 16.01 7.59 -9.20
N VAL A 8 15.93 8.12 -10.41
CA VAL A 8 14.78 8.85 -10.93
C VAL A 8 13.62 7.85 -11.03
N ASP A 9 12.54 8.13 -10.31
CA ASP A 9 11.36 7.28 -10.04
C ASP A 9 10.45 7.04 -11.29
N GLY A 10 11.02 6.75 -12.46
CA GLY A 10 10.27 6.59 -13.71
C GLY A 10 10.67 5.36 -14.54
N GLY A 11 9.73 4.44 -14.75
CA GLY A 11 9.60 3.70 -16.02
C GLY A 11 10.25 2.32 -16.17
N TYR A 12 11.37 1.99 -15.52
CA TYR A 12 12.03 0.70 -15.79
C TYR A 12 11.29 -0.49 -15.15
N PRO A 13 11.18 -1.67 -15.78
CA PRO A 13 10.64 -2.86 -15.10
C PRO A 13 11.43 -3.18 -13.82
N LEU A 14 10.78 -3.77 -12.81
CA LEU A 14 11.52 -4.33 -11.67
C LEU A 14 12.56 -5.32 -12.19
N SER A 15 13.78 -5.27 -11.61
CA SER A 15 14.83 -6.22 -11.96
C SER A 15 14.39 -7.65 -11.66
N VAL A 16 14.97 -8.62 -12.36
CA VAL A 16 14.66 -10.05 -12.15
C VAL A 16 14.92 -10.45 -10.70
N SER A 17 16.08 -10.06 -10.16
CA SER A 17 16.44 -10.29 -8.75
C SER A 17 15.46 -9.65 -7.76
N ALA A 18 14.96 -8.44 -8.02
CA ALA A 18 13.95 -7.84 -7.16
C ALA A 18 12.63 -8.62 -7.18
N LYS A 19 12.20 -9.11 -8.34
CA LYS A 19 11.00 -9.96 -8.46
C LYS A 19 11.17 -11.29 -7.72
N GLU A 20 12.35 -11.90 -7.79
CA GLU A 20 12.67 -13.13 -7.06
C GLU A 20 12.64 -12.91 -5.54
N SER A 21 13.25 -11.82 -5.04
CA SER A 21 13.19 -11.47 -3.61
C SER A 21 11.76 -11.28 -3.11
N VAL A 22 10.90 -10.63 -3.90
CA VAL A 22 9.47 -10.45 -3.57
C VAL A 22 8.75 -11.78 -3.54
N ARG A 23 9.01 -12.68 -4.50
CA ARG A 23 8.43 -14.02 -4.53
C ARG A 23 8.78 -14.83 -3.30
N HIS A 24 10.06 -14.84 -2.94
CA HIS A 24 10.55 -15.54 -1.75
C HIS A 24 9.93 -14.98 -0.46
N HIS A 25 9.82 -13.66 -0.34
CA HIS A 25 9.28 -13.03 0.86
C HIS A 25 7.76 -13.22 1.02
N LEU A 26 7.00 -13.23 -0.08
CA LEU A 26 5.54 -13.31 -0.05
C LEU A 26 4.99 -14.73 -0.30
N GLY A 27 5.85 -15.76 -0.34
CA GLY A 27 5.45 -17.17 -0.37
C GLY A 27 5.02 -17.72 -1.72
N GLU A 28 5.49 -17.12 -2.83
CA GLU A 28 5.33 -17.58 -4.23
C GLU A 28 3.90 -17.81 -4.73
N ARG A 29 2.88 -17.39 -3.98
CA ARG A 29 1.48 -17.64 -4.29
C ARG A 29 0.75 -16.35 -4.63
N CYS A 30 -0.24 -16.46 -5.52
CA CYS A 30 -1.16 -15.36 -5.76
C CYS A 30 -1.90 -15.03 -4.46
N ILE A 31 -1.90 -13.77 -4.04
CA ILE A 31 -2.59 -13.36 -2.81
C ILE A 31 -4.11 -13.54 -2.91
N VAL A 32 -4.64 -13.63 -4.14
CA VAL A 32 -6.08 -13.72 -4.42
C VAL A 32 -6.59 -15.15 -4.35
N CYS A 33 -6.02 -16.04 -5.15
CA CYS A 33 -6.49 -17.42 -5.27
C CYS A 33 -5.54 -18.49 -4.74
N GLY A 34 -4.36 -18.09 -4.25
CA GLY A 34 -3.35 -19.03 -3.74
C GLY A 34 -2.60 -19.83 -4.81
N TYR A 35 -2.81 -19.56 -6.11
CA TYR A 35 -2.15 -20.28 -7.20
C TYR A 35 -0.60 -20.13 -7.13
N PRO A 36 0.18 -21.24 -7.12
CA PRO A 36 1.60 -21.21 -6.74
C PRO A 36 2.61 -21.09 -7.90
N ALA A 37 2.21 -21.28 -9.16
CA ALA A 37 3.19 -21.51 -10.22
C ALA A 37 3.69 -20.23 -10.91
N VAL A 38 2.77 -19.42 -11.43
CA VAL A 38 3.13 -18.25 -12.23
C VAL A 38 2.58 -17.03 -11.53
N THR A 39 3.43 -16.36 -10.75
CA THR A 39 3.10 -15.10 -10.10
C THR A 39 3.88 -13.94 -10.69
N GLN A 40 3.18 -12.84 -10.86
CA GLN A 40 3.65 -11.55 -11.34
C GLN A 40 3.60 -10.57 -10.19
N VAL A 41 4.55 -9.64 -10.20
CA VAL A 41 4.64 -8.58 -9.19
C VAL A 41 3.84 -7.38 -9.69
N ALA A 42 2.78 -7.03 -8.98
CA ALA A 42 1.98 -5.82 -9.21
C ALA A 42 2.35 -4.75 -8.19
N HIS A 43 2.18 -3.48 -8.54
CA HIS A 43 2.38 -2.37 -7.60
C HIS A 43 1.03 -1.86 -7.10
N ILE A 44 0.92 -1.56 -5.79
CA ILE A 44 -0.26 -0.90 -5.22
C ILE A 44 -0.35 0.53 -5.76
N ILE A 45 0.73 1.31 -5.59
CA ILE A 45 0.90 2.61 -6.25
C ILE A 45 1.70 2.40 -7.54
N PRO A 46 1.11 2.63 -8.73
CA PRO A 46 1.77 2.38 -10.00
C PRO A 46 3.05 3.20 -10.17
N ARG A 47 4.00 2.65 -10.94
CA ARG A 47 5.28 3.32 -11.26
C ARG A 47 5.17 4.42 -12.30
N SER A 48 3.99 4.65 -12.86
CA SER A 48 3.76 5.72 -13.82
C SER A 48 4.08 7.09 -13.21
N VAL A 49 4.55 8.02 -14.05
CA VAL A 49 4.83 9.41 -13.63
C VAL A 49 3.54 10.07 -13.14
N GLN A 50 2.40 9.74 -13.76
CA GLN A 50 1.08 10.22 -13.36
C GLN A 50 0.75 9.83 -11.91
N SER A 51 1.17 8.64 -11.46
CA SER A 51 0.99 8.17 -10.09
C SER A 51 1.99 8.76 -9.09
N ASN A 52 2.92 9.63 -9.51
CA ASN A 52 3.79 10.35 -8.55
C ASN A 52 2.97 11.29 -7.66
N ALA A 53 1.88 11.87 -8.16
CA ALA A 53 0.96 12.66 -7.33
C ALA A 53 0.40 11.83 -6.17
N MET A 54 0.06 10.55 -6.41
CA MET A 54 -0.38 9.64 -5.35
C MET A 54 0.75 9.32 -4.37
N LEU A 55 1.98 9.09 -4.85
CA LEU A 55 3.14 8.90 -3.97
C LEU A 55 3.40 10.13 -3.09
N TYR A 56 3.35 11.33 -3.67
CA TYR A 56 3.50 12.59 -2.92
C TYR A 56 2.36 12.75 -1.91
N ALA A 57 1.13 12.42 -2.30
CA ALA A 57 0.00 12.41 -1.38
C ALA A 57 0.28 11.45 -0.22
N VAL A 58 0.64 10.20 -0.48
CA VAL A 58 0.96 9.20 0.55
C VAL A 58 2.10 9.64 1.48
N ARG A 59 3.21 10.16 0.93
CA ARG A 59 4.34 10.69 1.71
C ARG A 59 3.94 11.89 2.56
N ARG A 60 3.09 12.77 2.02
CA ARG A 60 2.58 13.94 2.74
C ARG A 60 1.54 13.54 3.80
N TRP A 61 0.78 12.48 3.55
CA TRP A 61 -0.27 11.98 4.43
C TRP A 61 0.29 11.22 5.63
N SER A 62 1.43 10.55 5.50
CA SER A 62 2.02 9.80 6.62
C SER A 62 3.51 10.10 6.75
N PRO A 63 3.95 10.72 7.87
CA PRO A 63 5.38 10.98 8.12
C PRO A 63 6.23 9.71 8.12
N VAL A 64 5.69 8.56 8.51
CA VAL A 64 6.42 7.28 8.46
C VAL A 64 6.60 6.77 7.04
N LEU A 65 5.67 7.12 6.15
CA LEU A 65 5.81 6.88 4.73
C LEU A 65 6.57 8.01 4.03
N ALA A 66 7.17 8.98 4.73
CA ALA A 66 7.92 10.07 4.09
C ALA A 66 9.07 9.54 3.21
N THR A 67 9.69 8.43 3.61
CA THR A 67 10.74 7.74 2.86
C THR A 67 10.21 6.64 1.94
N PHE A 68 8.89 6.42 1.91
CA PHE A 68 8.26 5.34 1.16
C PHE A 68 8.60 5.45 -0.33
N ARG A 69 8.97 4.34 -0.97
CA ARG A 69 9.31 4.29 -2.40
C ARG A 69 8.47 3.23 -3.09
N LYS A 70 8.18 3.44 -4.38
CA LYS A 70 7.32 2.52 -5.14
C LYS A 70 7.90 1.10 -5.26
N ASN A 71 9.21 0.93 -5.16
CA ASN A 71 9.85 -0.39 -5.25
C ASN A 71 10.04 -1.09 -3.89
N GLN A 72 9.54 -0.51 -2.80
CA GLN A 72 9.55 -1.16 -1.50
C GLN A 72 8.51 -2.29 -1.46
N ILE A 73 8.78 -3.32 -0.68
CA ILE A 73 7.97 -4.55 -0.66
C ILE A 73 6.52 -4.30 -0.22
N GLU A 74 6.32 -3.30 0.63
CA GLU A 74 5.01 -2.85 1.11
C GLU A 74 4.13 -2.29 -0.01
N ASN A 75 4.72 -1.89 -1.15
CA ASN A 75 4.00 -1.46 -2.34
C ASN A 75 3.78 -2.59 -3.36
N LEU A 76 4.21 -3.82 -3.08
CA LEU A 76 4.27 -4.91 -4.05
C LEU A 76 3.30 -6.04 -3.67
N LEU A 77 2.71 -6.64 -4.69
CA LEU A 77 1.73 -7.72 -4.57
C LEU A 77 2.16 -8.87 -5.47
N LEU A 78 1.88 -10.11 -5.05
CA LEU A 78 1.97 -11.27 -5.93
C LEU A 78 0.58 -11.66 -6.45
N LEU A 79 0.42 -11.59 -7.77
CA LEU A 79 -0.82 -11.95 -8.46
C LEU A 79 -0.54 -12.99 -9.55
N CYS A 80 -1.46 -13.94 -9.80
CA CYS A 80 -1.39 -14.75 -11.02
C CYS A 80 -1.74 -13.88 -12.24
N PRO A 81 -1.39 -14.29 -13.48
CA PRO A 81 -1.64 -13.49 -14.68
C PRO A 81 -3.09 -13.00 -14.81
N ASN A 82 -4.06 -13.86 -14.46
CA ASN A 82 -5.49 -13.51 -14.54
C ASN A 82 -5.85 -12.39 -13.55
N HIS A 83 -5.55 -12.57 -12.26
CA HIS A 83 -5.86 -11.56 -11.26
C HIS A 83 -5.03 -10.28 -11.42
N HIS A 84 -3.82 -10.36 -11.99
CA HIS A 84 -3.04 -9.17 -12.31
C HIS A 84 -3.73 -8.35 -13.40
N ALA A 85 -4.21 -8.99 -14.48
CA ALA A 85 -4.96 -8.32 -15.53
C ALA A 85 -6.27 -7.71 -15.00
N GLU A 86 -7.00 -8.43 -14.14
CA GLU A 86 -8.21 -7.91 -13.48
C GLU A 86 -7.93 -6.73 -12.56
N TYR A 87 -6.82 -6.79 -11.79
CA TYR A 87 -6.38 -5.71 -10.92
C TYR A 87 -6.03 -4.46 -11.72
N ASP A 88 -5.26 -4.60 -12.80
CA ASP A 88 -4.89 -3.49 -13.69
C ASP A 88 -6.11 -2.85 -14.38
N GLN A 89 -7.16 -3.64 -14.63
CA GLN A 89 -8.44 -3.18 -15.17
C GLN A 89 -9.39 -2.59 -14.11
N GLY A 90 -9.01 -2.60 -12.84
CA GLY A 90 -9.84 -2.09 -11.73
C GLY A 90 -11.06 -2.96 -11.42
N MET A 91 -11.05 -4.24 -11.80
CA MET A 91 -12.16 -5.17 -11.56
C MET A 91 -12.33 -5.52 -10.08
N PHE A 92 -11.24 -5.47 -9.32
CA PHE A 92 -11.25 -5.51 -7.86
C PHE A 92 -10.15 -4.60 -7.31
N THR A 93 -10.20 -4.34 -6.01
CA THR A 93 -9.18 -3.57 -5.30
C THR A 93 -8.82 -4.27 -3.99
N ILE A 94 -7.65 -3.96 -3.47
CA ILE A 94 -7.20 -4.47 -2.18
C ILE A 94 -7.65 -3.50 -1.11
N VAL A 95 -8.38 -4.02 -0.14
CA VAL A 95 -8.83 -3.25 1.02
C VAL A 95 -8.13 -3.77 2.27
N PRO A 96 -7.84 -2.89 3.25
CA PRO A 96 -7.38 -3.34 4.56
C PRO A 96 -8.41 -4.28 5.19
N VAL A 97 -7.93 -5.21 6.02
CA VAL A 97 -8.79 -6.10 6.81
C VAL A 97 -9.71 -5.34 7.75
N ALA A 98 -10.76 -6.01 8.23
CA ALA A 98 -11.78 -5.40 9.06
C ALA A 98 -11.17 -4.77 10.33
N GLU A 99 -10.21 -5.44 10.97
CA GLU A 99 -9.53 -4.94 12.17
C GLU A 99 -8.72 -3.68 11.85
N ALA A 100 -7.98 -3.69 10.74
CA ALA A 100 -7.21 -2.53 10.29
C ALA A 100 -8.13 -1.34 9.98
N ARG A 101 -9.26 -1.57 9.29
CA ARG A 101 -10.26 -0.54 9.02
C ARG A 101 -10.89 0.01 10.31
N ALA A 102 -11.14 -0.84 11.30
CA ALA A 102 -11.66 -0.40 12.60
C ALA A 102 -10.66 0.53 13.30
N LYS A 103 -9.37 0.18 13.32
CA LYS A 103 -8.31 1.05 13.85
C LYS A 103 -8.21 2.37 13.08
N MET A 104 -8.23 2.32 11.74
CA MET A 104 -8.24 3.53 10.91
C MET A 104 -9.41 4.46 11.24
N LYS A 105 -10.60 3.90 11.47
CA LYS A 105 -11.79 4.66 11.87
C LYS A 105 -11.62 5.30 13.25
N GLU A 106 -11.12 4.54 14.22
CA GLU A 106 -10.87 5.05 15.56
C GLU A 106 -9.88 6.23 15.55
N TYR A 107 -8.78 6.11 14.80
CA TYR A 107 -7.82 7.21 14.65
C TYR A 107 -8.41 8.45 13.99
N GLU A 108 -9.24 8.29 12.95
CA GLU A 108 -9.92 9.43 12.33
C GLU A 108 -10.87 10.13 13.32
N ILE A 109 -11.59 9.37 14.16
CA ILE A 109 -12.46 9.94 15.20
C ILE A 109 -11.64 10.71 16.23
N GLN A 110 -10.54 10.13 16.72
CA GLN A 110 -9.65 10.78 17.68
C GLN A 110 -9.03 12.07 17.12
N ASP A 111 -8.57 12.05 15.87
CA ASP A 111 -8.08 13.26 15.20
C ASP A 111 -9.17 14.31 15.07
N PHE A 112 -10.37 13.92 14.64
CA PHE A 112 -11.50 14.84 14.52
C PHE A 112 -11.80 15.53 15.86
N GLN A 113 -11.92 14.76 16.94
CA GLN A 113 -12.19 15.29 18.29
C GLN A 113 -11.09 16.24 18.76
N ARG A 114 -9.82 15.92 18.49
CA ARG A 114 -8.68 16.80 18.78
C ARG A 114 -8.78 18.13 18.04
N ARG A 115 -9.10 18.10 16.74
CA ARG A 115 -9.25 19.31 15.90
C ARG A 115 -10.43 20.17 16.33
N GLU A 116 -11.55 19.53 16.65
CA GLU A 116 -12.73 20.21 17.18
C GLU A 116 -12.43 20.97 18.47
N GLY A 117 -11.63 20.38 19.37
CA GLY A 117 -11.15 21.06 20.58
C GLY A 117 -10.35 22.33 20.27
N ILE A 118 -9.39 22.25 19.35
CA ILE A 118 -8.53 23.39 18.97
C ILE A 118 -9.33 24.53 18.34
N VAL A 119 -10.29 24.19 17.45
CA VAL A 119 -11.17 25.18 16.83
C VAL A 119 -12.09 25.83 17.86
N ARG A 120 -12.63 25.05 18.80
CA ARG A 120 -13.45 25.56 19.90
C ARG A 120 -12.68 26.52 20.80
N ASP A 121 -11.38 26.31 20.96
CA ASP A 121 -10.47 27.20 21.70
C ASP A 121 -10.09 28.47 20.90
N GLY A 122 -10.74 28.72 19.75
CA GLY A 122 -10.57 29.92 18.93
C GLY A 122 -9.36 29.89 17.98
N HIS A 123 -8.69 28.75 17.86
CA HIS A 123 -7.55 28.60 16.95
C HIS A 123 -8.02 28.11 15.57
N ALA A 124 -7.20 28.34 14.54
CA ALA A 124 -7.45 27.77 13.23
C ALA A 124 -7.32 26.25 13.26
N ASP A 125 -8.12 25.53 12.46
CA ASP A 125 -8.01 24.08 12.32
C ASP A 125 -6.58 23.71 11.88
N PRO A 126 -5.84 22.91 12.67
CA PRO A 126 -4.47 22.53 12.33
C PRO A 126 -4.42 21.54 11.14
N GLY A 127 -5.56 21.06 10.66
CA GLY A 127 -5.64 19.98 9.68
C GLY A 127 -5.45 18.60 10.32
N ARG A 128 -5.76 17.57 9.54
CA ARG A 128 -5.81 16.18 9.99
C ARG A 128 -4.45 15.67 10.46
N THR A 129 -4.38 15.09 11.67
CA THR A 129 -3.26 14.30 12.18
C THR A 129 -3.50 12.83 11.91
N PHE A 130 -2.61 12.22 11.14
CA PHE A 130 -2.74 10.82 10.73
C PHE A 130 -1.96 9.91 11.66
N VAL A 131 -2.66 9.03 12.38
CA VAL A 131 -2.07 8.07 13.32
C VAL A 131 -1.95 6.69 12.66
N GLN A 132 -0.80 6.04 12.86
CA GLN A 132 -0.56 4.66 12.47
C GLN A 132 -1.17 3.67 13.48
N PRO A 133 -1.61 2.48 13.07
CA PRO A 133 -1.71 1.37 14.01
C PRO A 133 -0.30 1.01 14.49
N SER A 134 0.00 1.31 15.75
CA SER A 134 1.31 1.11 16.39
C SER A 134 1.71 -0.36 16.60
N ASP A 135 0.80 -1.32 16.36
CA ASP A 135 1.00 -2.71 16.83
C ASP A 135 0.73 -3.79 15.76
N VAL A 136 1.00 -3.54 14.47
CA VAL A 136 1.09 -4.68 13.53
C VAL A 136 2.50 -5.27 13.67
N SER A 137 2.66 -6.14 14.66
CA SER A 137 3.83 -7.01 14.78
C SER A 137 4.13 -7.65 13.43
N CYS A 138 5.40 -7.65 13.03
CA CYS A 138 5.92 -8.15 11.76
C CYS A 138 5.73 -9.67 11.51
N ASP A 139 4.77 -10.33 12.15
CA ASP A 139 4.30 -11.67 11.81
C ASP A 139 3.35 -11.59 10.61
N LEU A 140 3.88 -11.15 9.47
CA LEU A 140 3.12 -10.96 8.23
C LEU A 140 3.16 -12.26 7.40
N THR A 141 2.26 -13.19 7.70
CA THR A 141 1.43 -13.70 6.60
C THR A 141 0.29 -12.70 6.45
N PRO A 142 0.27 -11.86 5.41
CA PRO A 142 -0.79 -10.89 5.25
C PRO A 142 -2.10 -11.63 5.00
N ARG A 143 -2.99 -11.66 5.99
CA ARG A 143 -4.40 -12.01 5.74
C ARG A 143 -5.01 -10.78 5.09
N TRP A 144 -5.11 -10.74 3.77
CA TRP A 144 -5.89 -9.73 3.07
C TRP A 144 -7.30 -10.27 2.87
N ASN A 145 -8.31 -9.54 3.31
CA ASN A 145 -9.69 -9.86 2.95
C ASN A 145 -9.97 -9.26 1.58
N LEU A 146 -10.07 -10.12 0.58
CA LEU A 146 -10.41 -9.71 -0.78
C LEU A 146 -11.92 -9.55 -0.89
N VAL A 147 -12.33 -8.40 -1.40
CA VAL A 147 -13.72 -8.19 -1.82
C VAL A 147 -13.74 -8.41 -3.32
N SER A 148 -13.99 -9.65 -3.74
CA SER A 148 -14.29 -9.92 -5.15
C SER A 148 -15.71 -9.43 -5.45
N LEU A 149 -15.86 -8.61 -6.49
CA LEU A 149 -17.16 -8.17 -7.00
C LEU A 149 -17.82 -9.22 -7.93
N ARG A 150 -17.19 -10.39 -8.12
CA ARG A 150 -17.74 -11.47 -8.95
C ARG A 150 -17.54 -12.86 -8.32
N PRO A 151 -18.54 -13.75 -8.39
CA PRO A 151 -18.33 -15.16 -8.10
C PRO A 151 -17.41 -15.77 -9.17
N CYS A 152 -16.36 -16.47 -8.74
CA CYS A 152 -15.52 -17.27 -9.63
C CYS A 152 -16.40 -18.29 -10.38
N ARG A 153 -16.25 -18.36 -11.70
CA ARG A 153 -16.79 -19.43 -12.54
C ARG A 153 -15.66 -20.34 -12.99
#